data_AF-A0A3N5EDZ5-F1
#
_entry.id   AF-A0A3N5EDZ5-F1
#
_cell.length_a   1.000
_cell.length_b   1.000
_cell.length_c   1.000
_cell.angle_alpha   90.00
_cell.angle_beta   90.00
_cell.angle_gamma   90.00
#
_symmetry.space_group_name_H-M   'P 1'
#
loop_
_entity.id
_entity.type
_entity.pdbx_description
1 polymer ?
#
loop_
_entity_poly.entity_id
_entity_poly.type
_entity_poly.pdbx_seq_one_letter_code
_entity_poly.pdbx_strand_id
1 'polypeptide(L)'
;MLELDLGKMEVEDIFDLDIEKEDVLKVYIPLESIGVTNSYMDISDDYLEALWVGERLASEAKAANVVYDYISEVHKTRLCLMLYQPTISIKIAIEECVILYCRGDDGNYDFYQSVRDKVLNFELELDSYSIRLPEIADDYYANLIEGAYCEMLSESPELYFDEVKKHPERKLGYWRSFFSNRLDNDCYMSSRGWLIPGNLNLNYFFEVTGQKYRTEKLLPAEILVANDTSYVLADGLVAYFPMKQYLNSRFCSSLTMFVGDDEDEECWPPDEFDWSDGHISGKKHLTFDNTYMPTKNISKCMIDHDGTMVSVHDGKFWHVLYDTEILSIETIKNVRDKFKNILSTLSKNIDLPDSIAYKWGCLSDEEFEQLCYDIIFNHPRFNADTIRKYGKSRSRDGGRDIEVYDIPKSAGVLPRKWIFQCKLITNSKSLSATKLVDVGDMLERYDAQGFGVMTSAPIDATLYDKLDSICSKRGVELMNFSVLELERVLYCDDILRYRYFGK
;
A
#
# COMPACT_ATOMS: atom_id res chain seq x y z
N MET A 1 42.26 -1.32 -12.84
CA MET A 1 40.88 -0.88 -13.12
C MET A 1 41.01 0.41 -13.88
N LEU A 2 40.63 0.39 -15.16
CA LEU A 2 40.70 1.54 -16.05
C LEU A 2 39.34 2.26 -16.06
N GLU A 3 39.36 3.59 -15.99
CA GLU A 3 38.17 4.44 -16.06
C GLU A 3 38.21 5.32 -17.31
N LEU A 4 37.10 5.36 -18.05
CA LEU A 4 36.91 6.09 -19.31
C LEU A 4 35.67 6.99 -19.19
N ASP A 5 35.70 8.18 -19.79
CA ASP A 5 34.55 9.12 -19.81
C ASP A 5 34.28 9.55 -21.25
N LEU A 6 33.25 8.96 -21.87
CA LEU A 6 32.99 9.13 -23.31
C LEU A 6 32.69 10.58 -23.69
N GLY A 7 32.20 11.40 -22.76
CA GLY A 7 31.96 12.82 -23.02
C GLY A 7 33.21 13.70 -22.98
N LYS A 8 34.39 13.12 -22.71
CA LYS A 8 35.67 13.85 -22.60
C LYS A 8 36.81 13.19 -23.37
N MET A 9 36.55 12.05 -24.01
CA MET A 9 37.56 11.31 -24.75
C MET A 9 37.56 11.76 -26.21
N GLU A 10 38.75 11.80 -26.79
CA GLU A 10 38.94 11.93 -28.24
C GLU A 10 39.39 10.59 -28.84
N VAL A 11 39.33 10.46 -30.17
CA VAL A 11 39.70 9.23 -30.87
C VAL A 11 41.18 8.87 -30.63
N GLU A 12 42.05 9.87 -30.49
CA GLU A 12 43.47 9.68 -30.22
C GLU A 12 43.74 9.01 -28.87
N ASP A 13 42.88 9.22 -27.86
CA ASP A 13 43.05 8.67 -26.52
C ASP A 13 42.95 7.13 -26.50
N ILE A 14 42.32 6.54 -27.52
CA ILE A 14 42.06 5.09 -27.63
C ILE A 14 43.35 4.30 -27.88
N PHE A 15 44.32 4.89 -28.60
CA PHE A 15 45.56 4.22 -28.96
C PHE A 15 46.41 3.88 -27.73
N ASP A 16 46.33 4.71 -26.70
CA ASP A 16 47.13 4.59 -25.47
C ASP A 16 46.48 3.67 -24.40
N LEU A 17 45.27 3.13 -24.64
CA LEU A 17 44.58 2.27 -23.68
C LEU A 17 45.21 0.86 -23.59
N ASP A 18 45.62 0.45 -22.39
CA ASP A 18 46.17 -0.89 -22.13
C ASP A 18 45.08 -1.84 -21.60
N ILE A 19 44.23 -2.34 -22.51
CA ILE A 19 43.07 -3.19 -22.18
C ILE A 19 43.47 -4.60 -21.72
N GLU A 20 44.60 -5.15 -22.20
CA GLU A 20 44.99 -6.55 -21.93
C GLU A 20 45.26 -6.85 -20.45
N LYS A 21 45.48 -5.81 -19.63
CA LYS A 21 45.79 -5.94 -18.21
C LYS A 21 44.60 -5.70 -17.29
N GLU A 22 43.42 -5.43 -17.85
CA GLU A 22 42.28 -4.94 -17.09
C GLU A 22 41.15 -5.97 -17.02
N ASP A 23 40.92 -6.50 -15.81
CA ASP A 23 39.81 -7.41 -15.55
C ASP A 23 38.44 -6.69 -15.51
N VAL A 24 38.47 -5.38 -15.26
CA VAL A 24 37.27 -4.53 -15.15
C VAL A 24 37.55 -3.17 -15.78
N LEU A 25 36.71 -2.82 -16.76
CA LEU A 25 36.69 -1.51 -17.40
C LEU A 25 35.45 -0.74 -16.96
N LYS A 26 35.63 0.51 -16.53
CA LYS A 26 34.54 1.40 -16.12
C LYS A 26 34.39 2.52 -17.14
N VAL A 27 33.23 2.64 -17.75
CA VAL A 27 32.95 3.62 -18.80
C VAL A 27 31.80 4.52 -18.36
N TYR A 28 32.03 5.82 -18.33
CA TYR A 28 30.99 6.81 -18.09
C TYR A 28 30.37 7.24 -19.42
N ILE A 29 29.05 7.12 -19.52
CA ILE A 29 28.24 7.49 -20.68
C ILE A 29 27.43 8.74 -20.31
N PRO A 30 27.62 9.88 -21.02
CA PRO A 30 26.90 11.10 -20.70
C PRO A 30 25.42 11.01 -21.12
N LEU A 31 24.56 11.66 -20.32
CA LEU A 31 23.14 11.92 -20.63
C LEU A 31 22.96 13.44 -20.60
N GLU A 32 23.22 14.10 -21.73
CA GLU A 32 23.40 15.56 -21.82
C GLU A 32 22.13 16.36 -21.50
N SER A 33 20.97 15.80 -21.81
CA SER A 33 19.63 16.36 -21.63
C SER A 33 19.15 16.25 -20.18
N ILE A 34 19.60 15.22 -19.44
CA ILE A 34 19.11 14.96 -18.08
C ILE A 34 19.65 15.98 -17.09
N GLY A 35 18.73 16.71 -16.46
CA GLY A 35 19.03 17.83 -15.55
C GLY A 35 19.17 19.17 -16.25
N VAL A 36 18.99 19.23 -17.58
CA VAL A 36 19.14 20.43 -18.41
C VAL A 36 17.84 20.80 -19.14
N THR A 37 17.17 19.82 -19.75
CA THR A 37 15.93 20.02 -20.52
C THR A 37 14.72 19.37 -19.84
N ASN A 38 13.52 19.79 -20.25
CA ASN A 38 12.25 19.13 -19.92
C ASN A 38 11.61 18.47 -21.16
N SER A 39 12.30 18.47 -22.30
CA SER A 39 11.89 17.74 -23.52
C SER A 39 12.11 16.25 -23.28
N TYR A 40 11.03 15.48 -23.25
CA TYR A 40 11.12 14.04 -23.10
C TYR A 40 11.60 13.36 -24.38
N MET A 41 11.41 13.97 -25.55
CA MET A 41 12.04 13.51 -26.80
C MET A 41 13.57 13.57 -26.69
N ASP A 42 14.13 14.69 -26.22
CA ASP A 42 15.58 14.83 -26.04
C ASP A 42 16.11 13.82 -25.01
N ILE A 43 15.37 13.63 -23.91
CA ILE A 43 15.74 12.67 -22.86
C ILE A 43 15.65 11.22 -23.38
N SER A 44 14.64 10.88 -24.18
CA SER A 44 14.55 9.55 -24.80
C SER A 44 15.68 9.32 -25.80
N ASP A 45 16.05 10.32 -26.61
CA ASP A 45 17.17 10.20 -27.54
C ASP A 45 18.49 9.92 -26.82
N ASP A 46 18.75 10.60 -25.70
CA ASP A 46 19.91 10.33 -24.84
C ASP A 46 19.94 8.88 -24.34
N TYR A 47 18.80 8.36 -23.85
CA TYR A 47 18.72 6.97 -23.38
C TYR A 47 18.86 5.96 -24.52
N LEU A 48 18.36 6.26 -25.71
CA LEU A 48 18.53 5.40 -26.90
C LEU A 48 20.00 5.32 -27.31
N GLU A 49 20.69 6.46 -27.40
CA GLU A 49 22.13 6.52 -27.68
C GLU A 49 22.92 5.77 -26.60
N ALA A 50 22.60 6.02 -25.33
CA ALA A 50 23.27 5.37 -24.21
C ALA A 50 23.01 3.85 -24.17
N LEU A 51 21.81 3.39 -24.52
CA LEU A 51 21.49 1.97 -24.66
C LEU A 51 22.30 1.33 -25.77
N TRP A 52 22.34 1.94 -26.96
CA TRP A 52 23.12 1.42 -28.08
C TRP A 52 24.61 1.34 -27.73
N VAL A 53 25.17 2.40 -27.14
CA VAL A 53 26.56 2.44 -26.65
C VAL A 53 26.80 1.35 -25.61
N GLY A 54 25.89 1.21 -24.65
CA GLY A 54 25.95 0.20 -23.61
C GLY A 54 25.98 -1.22 -24.19
N GLU A 55 25.05 -1.54 -25.08
CA GLU A 55 24.98 -2.85 -25.76
C GLU A 55 26.21 -3.10 -26.62
N ARG A 56 26.66 -2.09 -27.38
CA ARG A 56 27.85 -2.18 -28.23
C ARG A 56 29.09 -2.51 -27.42
N LEU A 57 29.32 -1.81 -26.31
CA LEU A 57 30.45 -2.10 -25.41
C LEU A 57 30.27 -3.44 -24.67
N ALA A 58 29.05 -3.75 -24.21
CA ALA A 58 28.73 -5.00 -23.50
C ALA A 58 28.88 -6.25 -24.38
N SER A 59 28.74 -6.12 -25.71
CA SER A 59 28.99 -7.20 -26.66
C SER A 59 30.46 -7.66 -26.68
N GLU A 60 31.38 -6.76 -26.34
CA GLU A 60 32.82 -7.01 -26.31
C GLU A 60 33.31 -7.39 -24.89
N ALA A 61 32.39 -7.67 -23.97
CA ALA A 61 32.69 -8.08 -22.60
C ALA A 61 31.90 -9.35 -22.22
N LYS A 62 32.39 -10.06 -21.20
CA LYS A 62 31.71 -11.27 -20.71
C LYS A 62 30.42 -10.93 -19.95
N ALA A 63 30.46 -9.87 -19.15
CA ALA A 63 29.32 -9.37 -18.41
C ALA A 63 29.39 -7.84 -18.31
N ALA A 64 28.24 -7.21 -18.19
CA ALA A 64 28.11 -5.77 -18.07
C ALA A 64 27.04 -5.46 -17.02
N ASN A 65 27.30 -4.45 -16.19
CA ASN A 65 26.32 -3.88 -15.25
C ASN A 65 26.35 -2.37 -15.39
N VAL A 66 25.22 -1.71 -15.20
CA VAL A 66 25.13 -0.25 -15.21
C VAL A 66 24.65 0.27 -13.86
N VAL A 67 25.19 1.41 -13.44
CA VAL A 67 24.70 2.18 -12.30
C VAL A 67 24.60 3.66 -12.67
N TYR A 68 23.66 4.35 -12.06
CA TYR A 68 23.51 5.80 -12.20
C TYR A 68 24.54 6.55 -11.35
N ASP A 69 25.19 7.55 -11.95
CA ASP A 69 26.13 8.44 -11.27
C ASP A 69 25.62 9.90 -11.39
N TYR A 70 25.19 10.46 -10.25
CA TYR A 70 24.68 11.82 -10.17
C TYR A 70 25.79 12.79 -9.74
N ILE A 71 26.08 13.77 -10.60
CA ILE A 71 27.12 14.78 -10.33
C ILE A 71 26.44 16.03 -9.77
N SER A 72 26.51 16.17 -8.44
CA SER A 72 25.81 17.22 -7.70
C SER A 72 26.18 18.64 -8.10
N GLU A 73 27.43 18.87 -8.53
CA GLU A 73 27.98 20.19 -8.84
C GLU A 73 27.39 20.77 -10.12
N VAL A 74 27.01 19.92 -11.07
CA VAL A 74 26.46 20.31 -12.38
C VAL A 74 25.00 19.88 -12.55
N HIS A 75 24.43 19.22 -11.53
CA HIS A 75 23.10 18.63 -11.56
C HIS A 75 22.83 17.70 -12.76
N LYS A 76 23.89 17.12 -13.32
CA LYS A 76 23.81 16.16 -14.44
C LYS A 76 23.86 14.73 -13.94
N THR A 77 23.22 13.84 -14.69
CA THR A 77 23.30 12.40 -14.49
C THR A 77 24.10 11.78 -15.62
N ARG A 78 24.91 10.76 -15.32
CA ARG A 78 25.58 9.92 -16.32
C ARG A 78 25.44 8.47 -15.92
N LEU A 79 25.57 7.57 -16.89
CA LEU A 79 25.61 6.13 -16.62
C LEU A 79 27.05 5.70 -16.39
N CYS A 80 27.27 4.87 -15.38
CA CYS A 80 28.54 4.21 -15.12
C CYS A 80 28.40 2.73 -15.51
N LEU A 81 28.91 2.38 -16.67
CA LEU A 81 28.94 1.02 -17.19
C LEU A 81 30.19 0.29 -16.68
N MET A 82 29.97 -0.83 -16.01
CA MET A 82 31.01 -1.73 -15.50
C MET A 82 31.09 -2.96 -16.41
N LEU A 83 32.19 -3.09 -17.14
CA LEU A 83 32.45 -4.18 -18.08
C LEU A 83 33.47 -5.15 -17.49
N TYR A 84 33.08 -6.42 -17.36
CA TYR A 84 33.90 -7.46 -16.76
C TYR A 84 34.52 -8.33 -17.86
N GLN A 85 35.85 -8.51 -17.77
CA GLN A 85 36.65 -9.26 -18.75
C GLN A 85 36.43 -8.77 -20.19
N PRO A 86 36.75 -7.49 -20.49
CA PRO A 86 36.65 -6.96 -21.84
C PRO A 86 37.62 -7.67 -22.79
N THR A 87 37.21 -7.85 -24.04
CA THR A 87 38.07 -8.37 -25.10
C THR A 87 38.85 -7.23 -25.76
N ILE A 88 39.91 -7.57 -26.50
CA ILE A 88 40.73 -6.54 -27.18
C ILE A 88 39.96 -5.78 -28.28
N SER A 89 38.91 -6.40 -28.83
CA SER A 89 38.00 -5.80 -29.83
C SER A 89 37.20 -4.63 -29.27
N ILE A 90 37.16 -4.44 -27.94
CA ILE A 90 36.48 -3.33 -27.29
C ILE A 90 37.00 -1.97 -27.75
N LYS A 91 38.27 -1.87 -28.19
CA LYS A 91 38.82 -0.60 -28.70
C LYS A 91 38.05 -0.08 -29.92
N ILE A 92 37.64 -0.98 -30.82
CA ILE A 92 36.82 -0.63 -31.99
C ILE A 92 35.44 -0.16 -31.55
N ALA A 93 34.84 -0.82 -30.56
CA ALA A 93 33.57 -0.39 -29.99
C ALA A 93 33.67 0.99 -29.33
N ILE A 94 34.74 1.26 -28.58
CA ILE A 94 34.99 2.57 -27.96
C ILE A 94 35.12 3.66 -29.02
N GLU A 95 35.83 3.40 -30.13
CA GLU A 95 35.97 4.36 -31.23
C GLU A 95 34.61 4.76 -31.82
N GLU A 96 33.75 3.79 -32.12
CA GLU A 96 32.38 4.07 -32.59
C GLU A 96 31.58 4.90 -31.57
N CYS A 97 31.73 4.58 -30.27
CA CYS A 97 31.01 5.27 -29.20
C CYS A 97 31.51 6.71 -28.97
N VAL A 98 32.83 6.96 -29.02
CA VAL A 98 33.42 8.29 -28.89
C VAL A 98 32.95 9.19 -30.04
N ILE A 99 32.96 8.67 -31.26
CA ILE A 99 32.54 9.43 -32.45
C ILE A 99 31.09 9.86 -32.38
N LEU A 100 30.21 9.03 -31.80
CA LEU A 100 28.82 9.40 -31.56
C LEU A 100 28.70 10.63 -30.66
N TYR A 101 29.49 10.70 -29.57
CA TYR A 101 29.42 11.79 -28.60
C TYR A 101 30.21 13.04 -28.99
N CYS A 102 31.30 12.92 -29.76
CA CYS A 102 32.01 14.07 -30.33
C CYS A 102 31.27 14.70 -31.51
N ARG A 103 30.09 14.17 -31.91
CA ARG A 103 29.20 14.69 -32.98
C ARG A 103 29.90 14.95 -34.33
N GLY A 104 31.04 14.30 -34.57
CA GLY A 104 31.83 14.45 -35.81
C GLY A 104 32.65 15.74 -35.93
N ASP A 105 32.95 16.43 -34.82
CA ASP A 105 33.66 17.72 -34.83
C ASP A 105 35.07 17.69 -35.49
N ASP A 106 35.69 16.51 -35.65
CA ASP A 106 37.03 16.33 -36.25
C ASP A 106 37.04 16.06 -37.77
N GLY A 107 35.96 16.40 -38.49
CA GLY A 107 35.88 16.19 -39.94
C GLY A 107 35.56 14.75 -40.36
N ASN A 108 35.21 13.89 -39.42
CA ASN A 108 34.73 12.52 -39.62
C ASN A 108 33.19 12.44 -39.73
N TYR A 109 32.55 13.45 -40.34
CA TYR A 109 31.09 13.54 -40.42
C TYR A 109 30.44 12.32 -41.09
N ASP A 110 31.03 11.80 -42.17
CA ASP A 110 30.52 10.61 -42.86
C ASP A 110 30.51 9.36 -41.94
N PHE A 111 31.53 9.23 -41.09
CA PHE A 111 31.62 8.12 -40.15
C PHE A 111 30.65 8.32 -38.97
N TYR A 112 30.51 9.56 -38.47
CA TYR A 112 29.47 9.91 -37.49
C TYR A 112 28.06 9.57 -38.00
N GLN A 113 27.73 9.96 -39.24
CA GLN A 113 26.44 9.61 -39.85
C GLN A 113 26.25 8.10 -39.96
N SER A 114 27.29 7.36 -40.36
CA SER A 114 27.24 5.89 -40.39
C SER A 114 27.00 5.27 -39.01
N VAL A 115 27.53 5.86 -37.93
CA VAL A 115 27.26 5.39 -36.56
C VAL A 115 25.84 5.76 -36.15
N ARG A 116 25.36 6.98 -36.45
CA ARG A 116 23.99 7.39 -36.13
C ARG A 116 22.94 6.54 -36.85
N ASP A 117 23.18 6.17 -38.11
CA ASP A 117 22.32 5.23 -38.84
C ASP A 117 22.24 3.86 -38.15
N LYS A 118 23.33 3.39 -37.53
CA LYS A 118 23.31 2.14 -36.74
C LYS A 118 22.44 2.28 -35.48
N VAL A 119 22.45 3.44 -34.82
CA VAL A 119 21.59 3.71 -33.65
C VAL A 119 20.12 3.69 -34.06
N LEU A 120 19.76 4.35 -35.17
CA LEU A 120 18.39 4.38 -35.68
C LEU A 120 17.91 2.98 -36.13
N ASN A 121 18.76 2.22 -36.82
CA ASN A 121 18.43 0.84 -37.17
C ASN A 121 18.24 -0.05 -35.93
N PHE A 122 19.04 0.18 -34.88
CA PHE A 122 18.90 -0.53 -33.63
C PHE A 122 17.56 -0.24 -32.93
N GLU A 123 17.10 1.02 -32.93
CA GLU A 123 15.78 1.40 -32.41
C GLU A 123 14.65 0.60 -33.07
N LEU A 124 14.69 0.45 -34.39
CA LEU A 124 13.69 -0.30 -35.16
C LEU A 124 13.68 -1.81 -34.82
N GLU A 125 14.81 -2.36 -34.37
CA GLU A 125 14.98 -3.77 -34.05
C GLU A 125 14.79 -4.08 -32.55
N LEU A 126 14.63 -3.08 -31.69
CA LEU A 126 14.60 -3.19 -30.21
C LEU A 126 13.64 -4.28 -29.72
N ASP A 127 12.42 -4.34 -30.26
CA ASP A 127 11.40 -5.33 -29.86
C ASP A 127 11.85 -6.78 -30.02
N SER A 128 12.80 -7.03 -30.94
CA SER A 128 13.35 -8.36 -31.26
C SER A 128 14.76 -8.58 -30.75
N TYR A 129 15.39 -7.55 -30.19
CA TYR A 129 16.78 -7.58 -29.78
C TYR A 129 16.94 -8.22 -28.38
N SER A 130 17.94 -9.08 -28.21
CA SER A 130 18.27 -9.66 -26.91
C SER A 130 19.15 -8.69 -26.11
N ILE A 131 18.50 -7.74 -25.43
CA ILE A 131 19.15 -6.68 -24.67
C ILE A 131 19.88 -7.24 -23.44
N ARG A 132 21.15 -6.85 -23.28
CA ARG A 132 21.99 -7.18 -22.11
C ARG A 132 21.79 -6.23 -20.95
N LEU A 133 21.39 -4.98 -21.21
CA LEU A 133 21.19 -3.89 -20.26
C LEU A 133 19.70 -3.45 -20.25
N PRO A 134 18.78 -4.32 -19.78
CA PRO A 134 17.35 -4.05 -19.78
C PRO A 134 16.99 -2.81 -18.97
N GLU A 135 17.81 -2.44 -17.99
CA GLU A 135 17.63 -1.24 -17.17
C GLU A 135 17.55 0.02 -18.05
N ILE A 136 18.51 0.21 -18.95
CA ILE A 136 18.59 1.40 -19.81
C ILE A 136 17.46 1.39 -20.85
N ALA A 137 17.13 0.20 -21.39
CA ALA A 137 16.06 0.06 -22.36
C ALA A 137 14.69 0.40 -21.76
N ASP A 138 14.43 -0.07 -20.55
CA ASP A 138 13.21 0.27 -19.83
C ASP A 138 13.15 1.76 -19.46
N ASP A 139 14.27 2.40 -19.15
CA ASP A 139 14.33 3.86 -18.92
C ASP A 139 14.09 4.67 -20.21
N TYR A 140 14.57 4.21 -21.37
CA TYR A 140 14.21 4.77 -22.67
C TYR A 140 12.69 4.73 -22.89
N TYR A 141 12.06 3.56 -22.73
CA TYR A 141 10.62 3.41 -22.94
C TYR A 141 9.78 4.18 -21.90
N ALA A 142 10.26 4.30 -20.66
CA ALA A 142 9.60 5.12 -19.65
C ALA A 142 9.49 6.59 -20.09
N ASN A 143 10.58 7.16 -20.63
CA ASN A 143 10.60 8.53 -21.11
C ASN A 143 9.85 8.69 -22.45
N LEU A 144 9.96 7.72 -23.34
CA LEU A 144 9.23 7.70 -24.60
C LEU A 144 7.71 7.69 -24.37
N ILE A 145 7.21 6.72 -23.60
CA ILE A 145 5.77 6.45 -23.46
C ILE A 145 5.10 7.41 -22.47
N GLU A 146 5.71 7.68 -21.31
CA GLU A 146 5.10 8.54 -20.31
C GLU A 146 5.40 10.04 -20.50
N GLY A 147 6.34 10.35 -21.39
CA GLY A 147 6.77 11.72 -21.69
C GLY A 147 6.60 12.07 -23.17
N ALA A 148 7.49 11.57 -24.02
CA ALA A 148 7.63 11.99 -25.42
C ALA A 148 6.35 11.76 -26.22
N TYR A 149 5.54 10.75 -25.93
CA TYR A 149 4.24 10.53 -26.59
C TYR A 149 3.28 11.72 -26.41
N CYS A 150 3.34 12.44 -25.29
CA CYS A 150 2.58 13.67 -25.10
C CYS A 150 3.03 14.77 -26.06
N GLU A 151 4.34 14.88 -26.28
CA GLU A 151 4.96 15.82 -27.23
C GLU A 151 4.62 15.42 -28.69
N MET A 152 4.77 14.13 -29.03
CA MET A 152 4.40 13.56 -30.33
C MET A 152 2.93 13.75 -30.65
N LEU A 153 2.02 13.61 -29.69
CA LEU A 153 0.59 13.89 -29.88
C LEU A 153 0.31 15.31 -30.38
N SER A 154 1.21 16.26 -30.08
CA SER A 154 1.13 17.64 -30.55
C SER A 154 1.91 17.86 -31.85
N GLU A 155 3.14 17.34 -31.92
CA GLU A 155 4.10 17.66 -32.99
C GLU A 155 4.06 16.68 -34.18
N SER A 156 3.74 15.42 -33.94
CA SER A 156 3.67 14.35 -34.94
C SER A 156 2.59 13.32 -34.59
N PRO A 157 1.30 13.69 -34.64
CA PRO A 157 0.21 12.84 -34.17
C PRO A 157 0.12 11.51 -34.93
N GLU A 158 0.45 11.51 -36.22
CA GLU A 158 0.43 10.31 -37.07
C GLU A 158 1.38 9.23 -36.54
N LEU A 159 2.61 9.61 -36.18
CA LEU A 159 3.61 8.69 -35.60
C LEU A 159 3.13 8.11 -34.27
N TYR A 160 2.53 8.94 -33.41
CA TYR A 160 1.95 8.46 -32.16
C TYR A 160 0.85 7.43 -32.41
N PHE A 161 -0.08 7.69 -33.34
CA PHE A 161 -1.18 6.78 -33.60
C PHE A 161 -0.73 5.45 -34.20
N ASP A 162 0.30 5.47 -35.05
CA ASP A 162 0.90 4.25 -35.61
C ASP A 162 1.57 3.39 -34.53
N GLU A 163 2.37 4.01 -33.64
CA GLU A 163 3.02 3.31 -32.53
C GLU A 163 2.00 2.66 -31.58
N VAL A 164 0.97 3.41 -31.21
CA VAL A 164 -0.09 2.95 -30.31
C VAL A 164 -1.03 1.93 -30.97
N LYS A 165 -1.09 1.89 -32.30
CA LYS A 165 -1.80 0.84 -33.03
C LYS A 165 -1.00 -0.47 -32.98
N LYS A 166 0.33 -0.39 -33.11
CA LYS A 166 1.23 -1.55 -33.00
C LYS A 166 1.32 -2.07 -31.55
N HIS A 167 1.29 -1.17 -30.58
CA HIS A 167 1.45 -1.47 -29.15
C HIS A 167 0.32 -0.81 -28.32
N PRO A 168 -0.88 -1.42 -28.29
CA PRO A 168 -2.06 -0.82 -27.66
C PRO A 168 -1.90 -0.58 -26.15
N GLU A 169 -1.08 -1.38 -25.46
CA GLU A 169 -0.78 -1.24 -24.04
C GLU A 169 -0.10 0.10 -23.70
N ARG A 170 0.60 0.73 -24.65
CA ARG A 170 1.30 1.99 -24.43
C ARG A 170 0.36 3.16 -24.18
N LYS A 171 -0.90 3.10 -24.65
CA LYS A 171 -1.97 4.06 -24.25
C LYS A 171 -2.20 4.11 -22.74
N LEU A 172 -1.94 3.01 -22.05
CA LEU A 172 -2.14 2.86 -20.61
C LEU A 172 -0.88 3.24 -19.81
N GLY A 173 0.20 3.62 -20.50
CA GLY A 173 1.51 3.86 -19.92
C GLY A 173 2.29 2.58 -19.62
N TYR A 174 1.98 1.46 -20.29
CA TYR A 174 2.68 0.19 -20.11
C TYR A 174 3.47 -0.19 -21.36
N TRP A 175 4.55 -0.94 -21.18
CA TRP A 175 5.28 -1.62 -22.25
C TRP A 175 5.79 -2.97 -21.74
N ARG A 176 6.10 -3.89 -22.67
CA ARG A 176 6.78 -5.13 -22.32
C ARG A 176 8.21 -4.81 -21.89
N SER A 177 8.53 -5.12 -20.64
CA SER A 177 9.85 -4.84 -20.07
C SER A 177 10.91 -5.75 -20.69
N PHE A 178 12.12 -5.22 -20.87
CA PHE A 178 13.27 -6.00 -21.35
C PHE A 178 13.78 -7.02 -20.33
N PHE A 179 13.36 -6.91 -19.06
CA PHE A 179 13.58 -7.98 -18.07
C PHE A 179 12.79 -9.25 -18.37
N SER A 180 11.76 -9.21 -19.24
CA SER A 180 10.97 -10.38 -19.63
C SER A 180 11.84 -11.53 -20.14
N ASN A 181 12.91 -11.22 -20.88
CA ASN A 181 13.87 -12.21 -21.39
C ASN A 181 14.64 -12.91 -20.25
N ARG A 182 15.01 -12.17 -19.19
CA ARG A 182 15.69 -12.72 -18.00
C ARG A 182 14.72 -13.50 -17.09
N LEU A 183 13.44 -13.15 -17.12
CA LEU A 183 12.37 -13.75 -16.32
C LEU A 183 11.68 -14.94 -17.02
N ASP A 184 11.99 -15.18 -18.30
CA ASP A 184 11.36 -16.20 -19.16
C ASP A 184 9.82 -16.10 -19.18
N ASN A 185 9.30 -14.88 -19.00
CA ASN A 185 7.88 -14.58 -18.90
C ASN A 185 7.64 -13.12 -19.32
N ASP A 186 6.56 -12.86 -20.04
CA ASP A 186 6.19 -11.50 -20.47
C ASP A 186 5.69 -10.69 -19.28
N CYS A 187 6.54 -9.75 -18.85
CA CYS A 187 6.25 -8.80 -17.80
C CYS A 187 6.11 -7.41 -18.41
N TYR A 188 5.09 -6.67 -17.98
CA TYR A 188 4.85 -5.32 -18.46
C TYR A 188 5.14 -4.34 -17.34
N MET A 189 5.79 -3.22 -17.67
CA MET A 189 6.18 -2.19 -16.71
C MET A 189 5.53 -0.86 -17.08
N SER A 190 5.31 -0.04 -16.06
CA SER A 190 5.17 1.41 -16.13
C SER A 190 6.11 2.07 -15.12
N SER A 191 6.26 3.40 -15.16
CA SER A 191 7.04 4.13 -14.15
C SER A 191 6.52 3.96 -12.71
N ARG A 192 5.25 3.54 -12.56
CA ARG A 192 4.54 3.44 -11.28
C ARG A 192 4.16 2.01 -10.89
N GLY A 193 4.52 1.01 -11.68
CA GLY A 193 4.14 -0.37 -11.38
C GLY A 193 4.54 -1.41 -12.40
N TRP A 194 4.20 -2.66 -12.09
CA TRP A 194 4.43 -3.82 -12.93
C TRP A 194 3.18 -4.69 -13.02
N LEU A 195 3.01 -5.31 -14.17
CA LEU A 195 2.09 -6.39 -14.43
C LEU A 195 2.92 -7.66 -14.70
N ILE A 196 2.73 -8.66 -13.85
CA ILE A 196 3.58 -9.86 -13.82
C ILE A 196 2.70 -11.09 -13.90
N PRO A 197 3.01 -12.10 -14.73
CA PRO A 197 2.25 -13.34 -14.77
C PRO A 197 2.14 -14.03 -13.39
N GLY A 198 0.96 -14.53 -13.06
CA GLY A 198 0.63 -15.09 -11.73
C GLY A 198 1.38 -16.37 -11.38
N ASN A 199 1.90 -17.07 -12.40
CA ASN A 199 2.79 -18.22 -12.28
C ASN A 199 4.24 -17.84 -11.92
N LEU A 200 4.64 -16.58 -12.10
CA LEU A 200 5.98 -16.11 -11.78
C LEU A 200 6.13 -15.92 -10.26
N ASN A 201 7.25 -16.40 -9.72
CA ASN A 201 7.57 -16.18 -8.31
C ASN A 201 7.98 -14.72 -8.08
N LEU A 202 7.22 -14.00 -7.24
CA LEU A 202 7.49 -12.58 -6.94
C LEU A 202 8.87 -12.33 -6.32
N ASN A 203 9.37 -13.21 -5.44
CA ASN A 203 10.71 -13.03 -4.86
C ASN A 203 11.81 -13.14 -5.93
N TYR A 204 11.67 -14.06 -6.88
CA TYR A 204 12.58 -14.16 -8.03
C TYR A 204 12.50 -12.93 -8.92
N PHE A 205 11.29 -12.45 -9.21
CA PHE A 205 11.09 -11.19 -9.94
C PHE A 205 11.81 -10.01 -9.26
N PHE A 206 11.64 -9.85 -7.95
CA PHE A 206 12.29 -8.78 -7.20
C PHE A 206 13.82 -8.90 -7.23
N GLU A 207 14.36 -10.12 -7.17
CA GLU A 207 15.81 -10.33 -7.26
C GLU A 207 16.36 -9.95 -8.64
N VAL A 208 15.75 -10.43 -9.72
CA VAL A 208 16.20 -10.18 -11.10
C VAL A 208 16.10 -8.70 -11.48
N THR A 209 15.08 -7.99 -10.98
CA THR A 209 14.88 -6.56 -11.21
C THR A 209 15.59 -5.66 -10.19
N GLY A 210 16.42 -6.23 -9.30
CA GLY A 210 17.21 -5.45 -8.33
C GLY A 210 16.39 -4.82 -7.20
N GLN A 211 15.14 -5.25 -6.99
CA GLN A 211 14.25 -4.72 -5.96
C GLN A 211 14.47 -5.37 -4.59
N LYS A 212 14.22 -4.57 -3.54
CA LYS A 212 14.45 -4.96 -2.13
C LYS A 212 13.24 -5.63 -1.47
N TYR A 213 12.09 -5.67 -2.14
CA TYR A 213 10.85 -6.25 -1.62
C TYR A 213 10.93 -7.78 -1.50
N ARG A 214 10.23 -8.34 -0.51
CA ARG A 214 10.17 -9.79 -0.28
C ARG A 214 8.77 -10.16 0.21
N THR A 215 8.19 -11.21 -0.36
CA THR A 215 6.81 -11.66 -0.09
C THR A 215 6.56 -11.95 1.40
N GLU A 216 7.60 -12.37 2.13
CA GLU A 216 7.56 -12.66 3.56
C GLU A 216 7.36 -11.41 4.43
N LYS A 217 7.66 -10.21 3.89
CA LYS A 217 7.48 -8.92 4.57
C LYS A 217 6.16 -8.24 4.21
N LEU A 218 5.40 -8.79 3.27
CA LEU A 218 4.15 -8.21 2.83
C LEU A 218 3.03 -8.56 3.82
N LEU A 219 2.26 -7.55 4.19
CA LEU A 219 1.10 -7.68 5.06
C LEU A 219 -0.15 -7.94 4.22
N PRO A 220 -0.99 -8.93 4.56
CA PRO A 220 -2.32 -9.06 3.97
C PRO A 220 -3.12 -7.78 4.18
N ALA A 221 -3.78 -7.32 3.11
CA ALA A 221 -4.48 -6.06 3.12
C ALA A 221 -5.84 -6.12 2.44
N GLU A 222 -6.70 -5.16 2.74
CA GLU A 222 -8.00 -4.95 2.11
C GLU A 222 -8.04 -3.61 1.38
N ILE A 223 -8.62 -3.61 0.17
CA ILE A 223 -8.82 -2.38 -0.61
C ILE A 223 -10.17 -1.80 -0.20
N LEU A 224 -10.17 -0.51 0.08
CA LEU A 224 -11.33 0.22 0.56
C LEU A 224 -11.50 1.51 -0.22
N VAL A 225 -12.71 1.80 -0.68
CA VAL A 225 -13.01 3.06 -1.41
C VAL A 225 -14.01 3.87 -0.60
N ALA A 226 -13.69 5.13 -0.33
CA ALA A 226 -14.61 6.07 0.32
C ALA A 226 -14.46 7.48 -0.24
N ASN A 227 -15.59 8.05 -0.68
CA ASN A 227 -15.68 9.40 -1.26
C ASN A 227 -14.60 9.65 -2.30
N ASP A 228 -14.59 8.82 -3.35
CA ASP A 228 -13.69 8.91 -4.52
C ASP A 228 -12.20 8.72 -4.22
N THR A 229 -11.84 8.34 -2.99
CA THR A 229 -10.48 8.01 -2.60
C THR A 229 -10.37 6.54 -2.23
N SER A 230 -9.31 5.90 -2.72
CA SER A 230 -9.04 4.49 -2.46
C SER A 230 -7.91 4.36 -1.45
N TYR A 231 -8.08 3.42 -0.52
CA TYR A 231 -7.18 3.12 0.57
C TYR A 231 -6.88 1.63 0.60
N VAL A 232 -5.76 1.29 1.22
CA VAL A 232 -5.38 -0.07 1.54
C VAL A 232 -5.18 -0.17 3.04
N LEU A 233 -5.86 -1.14 3.65
CA LEU A 233 -5.89 -1.39 5.08
C LEU A 233 -5.14 -2.67 5.39
N ALA A 234 -4.10 -2.61 6.22
CA ALA A 234 -3.44 -3.76 6.79
C ALA A 234 -3.32 -3.61 8.31
N ASP A 235 -2.91 -4.67 9.00
CA ASP A 235 -2.75 -4.61 10.45
C ASP A 235 -1.72 -3.52 10.84
N GLY A 236 -2.16 -2.53 11.62
CA GLY A 236 -1.33 -1.39 12.03
C GLY A 236 -0.97 -0.38 10.94
N LEU A 237 -1.48 -0.51 9.71
CA LEU A 237 -1.07 0.30 8.55
C LEU A 237 -2.27 0.72 7.69
N VAL A 238 -2.32 2.00 7.33
CA VAL A 238 -3.28 2.52 6.34
C VAL A 238 -2.52 3.35 5.33
N ALA A 239 -2.66 3.04 4.04
CA ALA A 239 -2.01 3.77 2.94
C ALA A 239 -3.01 4.09 1.82
N TYR A 240 -2.64 5.01 0.92
CA TYR A 240 -3.43 5.25 -0.29
C TYR A 240 -3.32 4.07 -1.25
N PHE A 241 -4.43 3.66 -1.84
CA PHE A 241 -4.42 2.64 -2.88
C PHE A 241 -4.41 3.32 -4.26
N PRO A 242 -3.41 3.06 -5.12
CA PRO A 242 -3.31 3.66 -6.46
C PRO A 242 -4.31 3.07 -7.44
N MET A 243 -5.59 3.43 -7.28
CA MET A 243 -6.69 2.86 -8.06
C MET A 243 -6.54 3.10 -9.56
N LYS A 244 -6.10 4.30 -9.98
CA LYS A 244 -5.87 4.60 -11.40
C LYS A 244 -4.84 3.65 -12.00
N GLN A 245 -3.70 3.48 -11.33
CA GLN A 245 -2.63 2.60 -11.83
C GLN A 245 -3.04 1.14 -11.82
N TYR A 246 -3.79 0.71 -10.79
CA TYR A 246 -4.37 -0.62 -10.73
C TYR A 246 -5.32 -0.88 -11.90
N LEU A 247 -6.22 0.05 -12.21
CA LEU A 247 -7.12 -0.07 -13.36
C LEU A 247 -6.35 -0.14 -14.69
N ASN A 248 -5.37 0.75 -14.90
CA ASN A 248 -4.52 0.70 -16.10
C ASN A 248 -3.80 -0.66 -16.23
N SER A 249 -3.28 -1.21 -15.13
CA SER A 249 -2.63 -2.53 -15.12
C SER A 249 -3.61 -3.66 -15.47
N ARG A 250 -4.86 -3.56 -15.03
CA ARG A 250 -5.92 -4.53 -15.36
C ARG A 250 -6.31 -4.44 -16.83
N PHE A 251 -6.45 -3.23 -17.38
CA PHE A 251 -6.70 -3.07 -18.82
C PHE A 251 -5.52 -3.58 -19.66
N CYS A 252 -4.29 -3.33 -19.22
CA CYS A 252 -3.10 -3.91 -19.85
C CYS A 252 -3.18 -5.44 -19.84
N SER A 253 -3.53 -6.05 -18.70
CA SER A 253 -3.66 -7.50 -18.60
C SER A 253 -4.68 -8.08 -19.58
N SER A 254 -5.81 -7.40 -19.81
CA SER A 254 -6.78 -7.83 -20.82
C SER A 254 -6.18 -7.78 -22.23
N LEU A 255 -5.49 -6.69 -22.59
CA LEU A 255 -4.85 -6.57 -23.91
C LEU A 255 -3.85 -7.70 -24.16
N THR A 256 -3.03 -8.03 -23.16
CA THR A 256 -2.01 -9.09 -23.27
C THR A 256 -2.61 -10.49 -23.43
N MET A 257 -3.84 -10.71 -22.96
CA MET A 257 -4.53 -12.00 -23.13
C MET A 257 -5.09 -12.19 -24.54
N PHE A 258 -5.47 -11.11 -25.22
CA PHE A 258 -6.01 -11.17 -26.59
C PHE A 258 -4.92 -11.34 -27.66
N VAL A 259 -3.64 -11.12 -27.34
CA VAL A 259 -2.53 -11.35 -28.29
C VAL A 259 -2.22 -12.85 -28.46
N GLY A 260 -2.75 -13.73 -27.58
CA GLY A 260 -2.47 -15.16 -27.58
C GLY A 260 -3.54 -16.08 -28.19
N ASP A 261 -4.80 -15.65 -28.29
CA ASP A 261 -5.92 -16.46 -28.77
C ASP A 261 -6.67 -15.72 -29.90
N ASP A 262 -6.43 -16.18 -31.13
CA ASP A 262 -7.13 -15.91 -32.40
C ASP A 262 -7.20 -14.46 -32.97
N GLU A 263 -6.91 -14.40 -34.28
CA GLU A 263 -6.88 -13.24 -35.18
C GLU A 263 -8.25 -12.57 -35.42
N ASP A 264 -9.03 -12.26 -34.38
CA ASP A 264 -10.25 -11.47 -34.54
C ASP A 264 -9.96 -9.97 -34.36
N GLU A 265 -9.49 -9.34 -35.45
CA GLU A 265 -9.19 -7.90 -35.62
C GLU A 265 -10.38 -6.94 -35.37
N GLU A 266 -11.55 -7.41 -34.94
CA GLU A 266 -12.77 -6.58 -34.84
C GLU A 266 -13.24 -6.22 -33.42
N CYS A 267 -12.55 -6.66 -32.37
CA CYS A 267 -12.97 -6.39 -30.97
C CYS A 267 -12.26 -5.19 -30.32
N TRP A 268 -11.96 -4.13 -31.09
CA TRP A 268 -11.57 -2.85 -30.52
C TRP A 268 -12.54 -1.71 -30.90
N PRO A 269 -13.10 -0.96 -29.92
CA PRO A 269 -12.97 -1.18 -28.47
C PRO A 269 -13.80 -2.39 -28.01
N PRO A 270 -13.33 -3.21 -27.04
CA PRO A 270 -14.22 -4.10 -26.33
C PRO A 270 -15.32 -3.23 -25.70
N ASP A 271 -16.56 -3.72 -25.76
CA ASP A 271 -17.73 -3.07 -25.17
C ASP A 271 -17.37 -2.36 -23.85
N GLU A 272 -17.79 -1.11 -23.72
CA GLU A 272 -17.65 -0.32 -22.50
C GLU A 272 -18.09 -1.17 -21.29
N PHE A 273 -17.11 -1.61 -20.49
CA PHE A 273 -17.32 -2.28 -19.21
C PHE A 273 -18.14 -3.59 -19.26
N ASP A 274 -17.50 -4.73 -19.54
CA ASP A 274 -17.99 -5.99 -18.99
C ASP A 274 -17.62 -6.10 -17.49
N TRP A 275 -18.56 -5.69 -16.64
CA TRP A 275 -18.49 -5.82 -15.19
C TRP A 275 -18.54 -7.27 -14.68
N SER A 276 -18.68 -8.27 -15.56
CA SER A 276 -18.87 -9.68 -15.15
C SER A 276 -17.67 -10.25 -14.39
N ASP A 277 -16.45 -9.85 -14.75
CA ASP A 277 -15.20 -10.28 -14.09
C ASP A 277 -14.68 -9.27 -13.04
N GLY A 278 -15.46 -8.23 -12.76
CA GLY A 278 -15.17 -7.22 -11.74
C GLY A 278 -15.57 -7.70 -10.35
N HIS A 279 -14.69 -8.43 -9.66
CA HIS A 279 -14.83 -8.77 -8.24
C HIS A 279 -14.87 -7.56 -7.28
N ILE A 280 -14.90 -6.33 -7.80
CA ILE A 280 -15.02 -5.09 -7.01
C ILE A 280 -16.49 -4.62 -6.89
N SER A 281 -17.43 -5.10 -7.71
CA SER A 281 -18.85 -4.65 -7.61
C SER A 281 -19.95 -5.67 -7.90
N GLY A 282 -19.62 -6.95 -8.18
CA GLY A 282 -20.64 -7.97 -8.48
C GLY A 282 -21.50 -8.38 -7.27
N LYS A 283 -22.79 -8.03 -7.28
CA LYS A 283 -23.82 -8.60 -6.38
C LYS A 283 -23.90 -10.12 -6.58
N LYS A 284 -23.33 -10.91 -5.67
CA LYS A 284 -23.73 -12.33 -5.55
C LYS A 284 -25.11 -12.39 -4.90
N HIS A 285 -26.14 -12.69 -5.68
CA HIS A 285 -27.35 -13.25 -5.12
C HIS A 285 -26.99 -14.59 -4.47
N LEU A 286 -26.95 -14.61 -3.14
CA LEU A 286 -26.88 -15.82 -2.35
C LEU A 286 -28.22 -16.58 -2.49
N THR A 287 -28.36 -17.36 -3.56
CA THR A 287 -29.31 -18.47 -3.55
C THR A 287 -28.68 -19.59 -2.74
N PHE A 288 -29.23 -19.81 -1.54
CA PHE A 288 -28.96 -20.99 -0.74
C PHE A 288 -29.54 -22.20 -1.47
N ASP A 289 -28.77 -22.81 -2.36
CA ASP A 289 -28.98 -24.20 -2.75
C ASP A 289 -27.65 -24.95 -2.63
N ASN A 290 -27.70 -25.96 -1.75
CA ASN A 290 -26.62 -26.86 -1.40
C ASN A 290 -26.22 -27.73 -2.60
N THR A 291 -25.31 -27.25 -3.45
CA THR A 291 -24.40 -28.08 -4.27
C THR A 291 -23.47 -27.22 -5.13
N TYR A 292 -22.55 -26.44 -4.53
CA TYR A 292 -21.34 -26.01 -5.25
C TYR A 292 -20.18 -25.87 -4.27
N MET A 293 -19.13 -26.67 -4.49
CA MET A 293 -17.83 -26.51 -3.85
C MET A 293 -17.25 -25.13 -4.22
N PRO A 294 -17.04 -24.20 -3.27
CA PRO A 294 -16.36 -22.95 -3.56
C PRO A 294 -14.87 -23.16 -3.28
N THR A 295 -14.04 -23.25 -4.32
CA THR A 295 -12.59 -23.25 -4.13
C THR A 295 -11.94 -22.11 -4.90
N LYS A 296 -11.37 -21.18 -4.12
CA LYS A 296 -10.14 -20.41 -4.37
C LYS A 296 -10.11 -19.53 -5.63
N ASN A 297 -10.53 -18.28 -5.50
CA ASN A 297 -9.92 -17.12 -6.18
C ASN A 297 -10.36 -15.85 -5.43
N ILE A 298 -9.83 -15.68 -4.22
CA ILE A 298 -9.92 -14.40 -3.51
C ILE A 298 -8.71 -13.63 -4.00
N SER A 299 -8.92 -12.44 -4.59
CA SER A 299 -7.83 -11.54 -4.92
C SER A 299 -7.03 -11.25 -3.66
N LYS A 300 -5.73 -11.54 -3.68
CA LYS A 300 -4.86 -11.31 -2.53
C LYS A 300 -4.24 -9.94 -2.69
N CYS A 301 -4.77 -8.95 -1.97
CA CYS A 301 -4.10 -7.67 -1.81
C CYS A 301 -3.10 -7.78 -0.66
N MET A 302 -1.89 -7.29 -0.88
CA MET A 302 -0.83 -7.22 0.13
C MET A 302 -0.10 -5.89 -0.01
N ILE A 303 0.43 -5.39 1.09
CA ILE A 303 1.18 -4.14 1.16
C ILE A 303 2.52 -4.38 1.85
N ASP A 304 3.57 -3.71 1.38
CA ASP A 304 4.84 -3.70 2.08
C ASP A 304 4.72 -3.03 3.46
N HIS A 305 5.49 -3.50 4.45
CA HIS A 305 5.47 -2.98 5.81
C HIS A 305 5.75 -1.47 5.94
N ASP A 306 6.54 -0.88 5.02
CA ASP A 306 6.84 0.55 4.96
C ASP A 306 5.80 1.32 4.12
N GLY A 307 4.80 0.62 3.58
CA GLY A 307 3.71 1.21 2.81
C GLY A 307 4.13 1.82 1.47
N THR A 308 5.26 1.38 0.89
CA THR A 308 5.81 1.91 -0.37
C THR A 308 5.43 1.09 -1.61
N MET A 309 4.79 -0.06 -1.43
CA MET A 309 4.36 -0.93 -2.52
C MET A 309 3.11 -1.70 -2.14
N VAL A 310 2.15 -1.79 -3.06
CA VAL A 310 0.98 -2.67 -2.98
C VAL A 310 1.05 -3.71 -4.10
N SER A 311 0.78 -4.97 -3.76
CA SER A 311 0.65 -6.05 -4.73
C SER A 311 -0.75 -6.64 -4.69
N VAL A 312 -1.42 -6.76 -5.83
CA VAL A 312 -2.74 -7.40 -5.95
C VAL A 312 -2.63 -8.60 -6.89
N HIS A 313 -3.02 -9.78 -6.44
CA HIS A 313 -3.22 -10.92 -7.33
C HIS A 313 -4.67 -10.96 -7.80
N ASP A 314 -4.90 -10.90 -9.11
CA ASP A 314 -6.26 -10.97 -9.67
C ASP A 314 -6.70 -12.41 -10.02
N GLY A 315 -5.81 -13.39 -9.85
CA GLY A 315 -6.01 -14.79 -10.22
C GLY A 315 -5.11 -15.26 -11.36
N LYS A 316 -4.73 -14.36 -12.28
CA LYS A 316 -3.89 -14.65 -13.45
C LYS A 316 -2.61 -13.82 -13.47
N PHE A 317 -2.62 -12.61 -12.91
CA PHE A 317 -1.50 -11.70 -12.84
C PHE A 317 -1.33 -11.13 -11.42
N TRP A 318 -0.11 -10.71 -11.15
CA TRP A 318 0.27 -9.82 -10.07
C TRP A 318 0.35 -8.39 -10.60
N HIS A 319 -0.36 -7.49 -9.93
CA HIS A 319 -0.31 -6.05 -10.13
C HIS A 319 0.52 -5.43 -9.00
N VAL A 320 1.76 -5.06 -9.29
CA VAL A 320 2.66 -4.42 -8.33
C VAL A 320 2.63 -2.91 -8.56
N LEU A 321 2.34 -2.14 -7.53
CA LEU A 321 2.04 -0.72 -7.61
C LEU A 321 2.89 0.04 -6.58
N TYR A 322 3.64 1.05 -7.01
CA TYR A 322 4.56 1.82 -6.14
C TYR A 322 4.01 3.20 -5.76
N ASP A 323 2.96 3.67 -6.42
CA ASP A 323 2.34 4.98 -6.15
C ASP A 323 1.41 4.92 -4.91
N THR A 324 2.00 4.61 -3.76
CA THR A 324 1.29 4.49 -2.48
C THR A 324 2.05 5.23 -1.39
N GLU A 325 1.33 5.75 -0.40
CA GLU A 325 1.90 6.48 0.73
C GLU A 325 1.07 6.22 1.98
N ILE A 326 1.75 6.02 3.12
CA ILE A 326 1.12 5.86 4.43
C ILE A 326 0.35 7.12 4.81
N LEU A 327 -0.88 6.95 5.30
CA LEU A 327 -1.69 8.06 5.76
C LEU A 327 -1.18 8.62 7.10
N SER A 328 -1.18 9.95 7.19
CA SER A 328 -1.00 10.63 8.47
C SER A 328 -2.14 10.30 9.46
N ILE A 329 -1.87 10.39 10.76
CA ILE A 329 -2.87 10.19 11.83
C ILE A 329 -4.09 11.11 11.64
N GLU A 330 -3.88 12.33 11.17
CA GLU A 330 -4.96 13.28 10.90
C GLU A 330 -5.84 12.80 9.74
N THR A 331 -5.23 12.32 8.65
CA THR A 331 -5.94 11.73 7.51
C THR A 331 -6.72 10.49 7.93
N ILE A 332 -6.13 9.61 8.78
CA ILE A 332 -6.82 8.42 9.29
C ILE A 332 -8.05 8.80 10.11
N LYS A 333 -7.98 9.84 10.96
CA LYS A 333 -9.14 10.35 11.70
C LYS A 333 -10.23 10.84 10.75
N ASN A 334 -9.86 11.59 9.72
CA ASN A 334 -10.80 12.07 8.72
C ASN A 334 -11.45 10.91 7.96
N VAL A 335 -10.69 9.86 7.61
CA VAL A 335 -11.20 8.64 6.98
C VAL A 335 -12.18 7.94 7.92
N ARG A 336 -11.83 7.77 9.21
CA ARG A 336 -12.72 7.19 10.23
C ARG A 336 -14.04 7.96 10.33
N ASP A 337 -14.00 9.29 10.36
CA ASP A 337 -15.20 10.12 10.46
C ASP A 337 -16.06 10.02 9.19
N LYS A 338 -15.44 9.95 8.01
CA LYS A 338 -16.14 9.65 6.74
C LYS A 338 -16.83 8.27 6.80
N PHE A 339 -16.13 7.24 7.28
CA PHE A 339 -16.68 5.90 7.45
C PHE A 339 -17.84 5.86 8.44
N LYS A 340 -17.77 6.63 9.51
CA LYS A 340 -18.86 6.76 10.48
C LYS A 340 -20.12 7.33 9.81
N ASN A 341 -19.98 8.31 8.93
CA ASN A 341 -21.11 8.87 8.18
C ASN A 341 -21.70 7.84 7.19
N ILE A 342 -20.85 7.11 6.46
CA ILE A 342 -21.29 6.03 5.56
C ILE A 342 -22.03 4.95 6.36
N LEU A 343 -21.46 4.50 7.48
CA LEU A 343 -22.06 3.50 8.36
C LEU A 343 -23.41 3.99 8.88
N SER A 344 -23.51 5.24 9.35
CA SER A 344 -24.78 5.81 9.80
C SER A 344 -25.84 5.85 8.70
N THR A 345 -25.43 6.15 7.46
CA THR A 345 -26.33 6.16 6.29
C THR A 345 -26.80 4.74 5.95
N LEU A 346 -25.89 3.77 5.97
CA LEU A 346 -26.23 2.36 5.79
C LEU A 346 -27.17 1.88 6.88
N SER A 347 -26.89 2.21 8.15
CA SER A 347 -27.74 1.91 9.31
C SER A 347 -29.15 2.46 9.11
N LYS A 348 -29.34 3.71 8.68
CA LYS A 348 -30.65 4.27 8.33
C LYS A 348 -31.38 3.45 7.27
N ASN A 349 -30.68 2.98 6.24
CA ASN A 349 -31.27 2.23 5.13
C ASN A 349 -31.72 0.81 5.52
N ILE A 350 -31.24 0.29 6.65
CA ILE A 350 -31.66 -0.99 7.21
C ILE A 350 -32.47 -0.82 8.50
N ASP A 351 -33.05 0.37 8.70
CA ASP A 351 -33.84 0.76 9.89
C ASP A 351 -33.11 0.52 11.23
N LEU A 352 -31.78 0.55 11.22
CA LEU A 352 -30.96 0.55 12.42
C LEU A 352 -30.95 1.97 13.01
N PRO A 353 -31.48 2.17 14.24
CA PRO A 353 -31.71 3.51 14.76
C PRO A 353 -30.41 4.25 15.12
N ASP A 354 -30.28 5.51 14.66
CA ASP A 354 -29.16 6.44 14.89
C ASP A 354 -28.92 6.82 16.36
N SER A 355 -29.92 6.62 17.21
CA SER A 355 -29.80 6.78 18.66
C SER A 355 -30.54 5.63 19.30
N ILE A 356 -29.80 4.81 20.05
CA ILE A 356 -30.39 3.69 20.75
C ILE A 356 -30.62 4.13 22.18
N ALA A 357 -31.71 4.89 22.39
CA ALA A 357 -32.31 4.96 23.70
C ALA A 357 -32.87 3.56 24.01
N TYR A 358 -32.09 2.75 24.73
CA TYR A 358 -32.54 1.42 25.11
C TYR A 358 -33.70 1.55 26.10
N LYS A 359 -34.68 0.66 26.00
CA LYS A 359 -35.75 0.56 27.00
C LYS A 359 -35.18 -0.12 28.25
N TRP A 360 -34.40 0.62 29.02
CA TRP A 360 -33.77 0.13 30.25
C TRP A 360 -34.77 -0.47 31.25
N GLY A 361 -36.03 -0.03 31.22
CA GLY A 361 -37.12 -0.60 32.04
C GLY A 361 -37.54 -2.04 31.66
N CYS A 362 -37.01 -2.60 30.58
CA CYS A 362 -37.21 -4.01 30.23
C CYS A 362 -36.25 -4.95 30.99
N LEU A 363 -35.18 -4.43 31.58
CA LEU A 363 -34.25 -5.21 32.39
C LEU A 363 -34.71 -5.27 33.85
N SER A 364 -34.48 -6.41 34.50
CA SER A 364 -34.49 -6.53 35.95
C SER A 364 -33.17 -6.03 36.56
N ASP A 365 -33.17 -5.78 37.88
CA ASP A 365 -31.95 -5.38 38.61
C ASP A 365 -30.82 -6.42 38.38
N GLU A 366 -31.15 -7.72 38.34
CA GLU A 366 -30.20 -8.81 38.13
C GLU A 366 -29.66 -8.85 36.68
N GLU A 367 -30.52 -8.65 35.68
CA GLU A 367 -30.10 -8.59 34.27
C GLU A 367 -29.23 -7.35 34.01
N PHE A 368 -29.51 -6.23 34.67
CA PHE A 368 -28.67 -5.04 34.58
C PHE A 368 -27.29 -5.26 35.22
N GLU A 369 -27.22 -5.92 36.38
CA GLU A 369 -25.94 -6.29 37.00
C GLU A 369 -25.15 -7.27 36.10
N GLN A 370 -25.82 -8.21 35.43
CA GLN A 370 -25.19 -9.12 34.45
C GLN A 370 -24.67 -8.37 33.21
N LEU A 371 -25.44 -7.42 32.68
CA LEU A 371 -24.98 -6.57 31.59
C LEU A 371 -23.73 -5.77 32.01
N CYS A 372 -23.74 -5.19 33.20
CA CYS A 372 -22.57 -4.48 33.74
C CYS A 372 -21.36 -5.41 33.87
N TYR A 373 -21.57 -6.64 34.35
CA TYR A 373 -20.54 -7.66 34.44
C TYR A 373 -19.93 -7.96 33.08
N ASP A 374 -20.75 -8.21 32.05
CA ASP A 374 -20.27 -8.53 30.71
C ASP A 374 -19.52 -7.34 30.08
N ILE A 375 -19.98 -6.10 30.31
CA ILE A 375 -19.27 -4.90 29.87
C ILE A 375 -17.86 -4.82 30.50
N ILE A 376 -17.75 -5.07 31.81
CA ILE A 376 -16.45 -5.06 32.51
C ILE A 376 -15.58 -6.24 32.09
N PHE A 377 -16.18 -7.41 31.84
CA PHE A 377 -15.51 -8.60 31.34
C PHE A 377 -14.82 -8.34 29.98
N ASN A 378 -15.50 -7.62 29.08
CA ASN A 378 -14.98 -7.27 27.76
C ASN A 378 -14.08 -6.01 27.77
N HIS A 379 -13.95 -5.31 28.90
CA HIS A 379 -13.27 -4.02 28.93
C HIS A 379 -11.73 -4.19 28.98
N PRO A 380 -10.96 -3.54 28.08
CA PRO A 380 -9.53 -3.83 27.85
C PRO A 380 -8.62 -3.50 29.03
N ARG A 381 -9.12 -2.75 30.02
CA ARG A 381 -8.38 -2.43 31.24
C ARG A 381 -8.34 -3.57 32.24
N PHE A 382 -9.32 -4.46 32.23
CA PHE A 382 -9.57 -5.40 33.33
C PHE A 382 -9.18 -6.81 32.96
N ASN A 383 -8.66 -7.55 33.94
CA ASN A 383 -8.32 -8.95 33.77
C ASN A 383 -9.60 -9.80 33.95
N ALA A 384 -10.11 -10.32 32.83
CA ALA A 384 -11.31 -11.15 32.76
C ALA A 384 -11.24 -12.40 33.66
N ASP A 385 -10.05 -12.94 33.96
CA ASP A 385 -9.90 -14.12 34.83
C ASP A 385 -10.16 -13.80 36.32
N THR A 386 -10.17 -12.52 36.67
CA THR A 386 -10.28 -12.05 38.07
C THR A 386 -11.65 -11.50 38.43
N ILE A 387 -12.53 -11.30 37.44
CA ILE A 387 -13.83 -10.68 37.63
C ILE A 387 -14.79 -11.60 38.42
N ARG A 388 -15.52 -11.00 39.36
CA ARG A 388 -16.48 -11.70 40.22
C ARG A 388 -17.73 -10.85 40.39
N LYS A 389 -18.89 -11.44 40.12
CA LYS A 389 -20.20 -10.89 40.52
C LYS A 389 -20.54 -11.38 41.93
N TYR A 390 -20.98 -10.48 42.80
CA TYR A 390 -21.39 -10.80 44.16
C TYR A 390 -22.91 -10.64 44.35
N GLY A 391 -23.50 -11.57 45.09
CA GLY A 391 -24.90 -11.49 45.54
C GLY A 391 -25.95 -11.82 44.48
N LYS A 392 -27.18 -12.10 44.97
CA LYS A 392 -28.42 -11.83 44.22
C LYS A 392 -28.79 -10.37 44.45
N SER A 393 -29.42 -9.72 43.49
CA SER A 393 -29.82 -8.31 43.68
C SER A 393 -30.54 -8.09 45.03
N ARG A 394 -30.12 -7.06 45.79
CA ARG A 394 -30.57 -6.69 47.17
C ARG A 394 -30.02 -7.53 48.35
N SER A 395 -28.92 -8.27 48.14
CA SER A 395 -28.18 -8.92 49.23
C SER A 395 -27.47 -7.92 50.15
N ARG A 396 -27.19 -8.28 51.42
CA ARG A 396 -26.48 -7.44 52.41
C ARG A 396 -24.97 -7.36 52.13
N ASP A 397 -24.58 -7.09 50.89
CA ASP A 397 -23.19 -7.17 50.42
C ASP A 397 -22.46 -5.81 50.48
N GLY A 398 -23.10 -4.80 51.07
CA GLY A 398 -22.49 -3.47 51.31
C GLY A 398 -22.29 -2.64 50.04
N GLY A 399 -22.99 -2.98 48.95
CA GLY A 399 -22.95 -2.22 47.69
C GLY A 399 -21.83 -2.59 46.72
N ARG A 400 -21.10 -3.68 46.97
CA ARG A 400 -20.15 -4.27 46.02
C ARG A 400 -20.87 -5.28 45.14
N ASP A 401 -21.12 -4.92 43.88
CA ASP A 401 -21.84 -5.79 42.94
C ASP A 401 -20.86 -6.56 42.04
N ILE A 402 -19.78 -5.92 41.59
CA ILE A 402 -18.72 -6.54 40.79
C ILE A 402 -17.34 -6.19 41.39
N GLU A 403 -16.42 -7.14 41.38
CA GLU A 403 -15.01 -6.96 41.74
C GLU A 403 -14.14 -7.47 40.59
N VAL A 404 -13.07 -6.76 40.27
CA VAL A 404 -12.13 -7.15 39.22
C VAL A 404 -10.77 -6.54 39.49
N TYR A 405 -9.70 -7.12 38.95
CA TYR A 405 -8.38 -6.49 38.96
C TYR A 405 -8.06 -5.89 37.60
N ASP A 406 -7.36 -4.75 37.58
CA ASP A 406 -6.83 -4.22 36.33
C ASP A 406 -5.61 -5.01 35.83
N ILE A 407 -5.34 -4.89 34.54
CA ILE A 407 -4.14 -5.45 33.91
C ILE A 407 -2.97 -4.49 34.21
N PRO A 408 -1.88 -4.95 34.85
CA PRO A 408 -0.72 -4.10 35.11
C PRO A 408 -0.13 -3.52 33.82
N LYS A 409 0.10 -2.21 33.79
CA LYS A 409 0.67 -1.51 32.62
C LYS A 409 2.17 -1.78 32.41
N SER A 410 2.86 -2.32 33.41
CA SER A 410 4.31 -2.56 33.35
C SER A 410 4.70 -3.70 34.30
N ALA A 411 5.77 -4.43 33.94
CA ALA A 411 6.30 -5.51 34.75
C ALA A 411 6.68 -5.00 36.16
N GLY A 412 6.18 -5.67 37.20
CA GLY A 412 6.46 -5.33 38.61
C GLY A 412 5.42 -4.41 39.28
N VAL A 413 4.45 -3.86 38.55
CA VAL A 413 3.32 -3.13 39.15
C VAL A 413 2.26 -4.13 39.60
N LEU A 414 1.79 -4.03 40.85
CA LEU A 414 0.71 -4.88 41.36
C LEU A 414 -0.63 -4.49 40.72
N PRO A 415 -1.45 -5.47 40.28
CA PRO A 415 -2.82 -5.23 39.83
C PRO A 415 -3.64 -4.50 40.89
N ARG A 416 -4.39 -3.48 40.48
CA ARG A 416 -5.29 -2.74 41.37
C ARG A 416 -6.62 -3.44 41.48
N LYS A 417 -7.15 -3.50 42.69
CA LYS A 417 -8.49 -4.03 42.94
C LYS A 417 -9.56 -2.97 42.68
N TRP A 418 -10.52 -3.29 41.82
CA TRP A 418 -11.65 -2.46 41.45
C TRP A 418 -12.96 -3.01 42.00
N ILE A 419 -13.83 -2.11 42.46
CA ILE A 419 -15.21 -2.42 42.82
C ILE A 419 -16.16 -1.58 41.97
N PHE A 420 -17.15 -2.24 41.37
CA PHE A 420 -18.24 -1.57 40.69
C PHE A 420 -19.56 -1.78 41.43
N GLN A 421 -20.33 -0.70 41.50
CA GLN A 421 -21.70 -0.69 42.00
C GLN A 421 -22.67 -0.40 40.86
N CYS A 422 -23.65 -1.28 40.68
CA CYS A 422 -24.63 -1.26 39.62
C CYS A 422 -25.97 -0.73 40.15
N LYS A 423 -26.56 0.24 39.45
CA LYS A 423 -27.88 0.78 39.78
C LYS A 423 -28.76 0.92 38.54
N LEU A 424 -29.76 0.06 38.45
CA LEU A 424 -30.84 0.23 37.48
C LEU A 424 -31.81 1.31 37.97
N ILE A 425 -32.08 2.30 37.12
CA ILE A 425 -33.04 3.38 37.39
C ILE A 425 -34.09 3.39 36.27
N THR A 426 -35.32 3.03 36.62
CA THR A 426 -36.42 2.85 35.66
C THR A 426 -37.32 4.07 35.47
N ASN A 427 -37.26 5.05 36.39
CA ASN A 427 -38.21 6.19 36.43
C ASN A 427 -37.62 7.54 35.95
N SER A 428 -36.67 7.50 35.00
CA SER A 428 -36.08 8.68 34.32
C SER A 428 -35.46 9.76 35.22
N LYS A 429 -35.16 9.44 36.49
CA LYS A 429 -34.48 10.36 37.43
C LYS A 429 -32.98 10.13 37.38
N SER A 430 -32.19 11.18 37.57
CA SER A 430 -30.74 11.05 37.75
C SER A 430 -30.40 10.18 38.99
N LEU A 431 -29.18 9.65 38.99
CA LEU A 431 -28.59 9.04 40.17
C LEU A 431 -27.95 10.13 41.03
N SER A 432 -28.47 10.30 42.25
CA SER A 432 -28.08 11.35 43.20
C SER A 432 -27.27 10.80 44.37
N ALA A 433 -26.53 11.69 45.04
CA ALA A 433 -25.69 11.36 46.21
C ALA A 433 -26.45 10.65 47.36
N THR A 434 -27.75 10.86 47.47
CA THR A 434 -28.64 10.24 48.48
C THR A 434 -28.92 8.76 48.22
N LYS A 435 -28.70 8.26 47.00
CA LYS A 435 -28.94 6.86 46.63
C LYS A 435 -27.70 5.97 46.85
N LEU A 436 -26.56 6.56 47.21
CA LEU A 436 -25.28 5.90 47.45
C LEU A 436 -24.72 6.36 48.80
N VAL A 437 -25.23 5.82 49.91
CA VAL A 437 -25.01 6.42 51.24
C VAL A 437 -23.65 6.05 51.85
N ASP A 438 -23.06 4.89 51.52
CA ASP A 438 -21.93 4.33 52.30
C ASP A 438 -20.68 3.95 51.47
N VAL A 439 -20.36 4.72 50.42
CA VAL A 439 -19.22 4.42 49.53
C VAL A 439 -17.89 4.40 50.28
N GLY A 440 -17.66 5.34 51.20
CA GLY A 440 -16.39 5.43 51.95
C GLY A 440 -16.10 4.17 52.78
N ASP A 441 -17.07 3.74 53.58
CA ASP A 441 -16.96 2.55 54.43
C ASP A 441 -16.76 1.28 53.60
N MET A 442 -17.38 1.20 52.42
CA MET A 442 -17.23 0.10 51.48
C MET A 442 -15.80 0.02 50.93
N LEU A 443 -15.23 1.14 50.48
CA LEU A 443 -13.87 1.19 49.95
C LEU A 443 -12.84 0.75 50.99
N GLU A 444 -13.02 1.21 52.24
CA GLU A 444 -12.14 0.85 53.35
C GLU A 444 -12.28 -0.63 53.75
N ARG A 445 -13.52 -1.13 53.80
CA ARG A 445 -13.79 -2.54 54.16
C ARG A 445 -13.19 -3.54 53.19
N TYR A 446 -13.13 -3.20 51.90
CA TYR A 446 -12.72 -4.13 50.85
C TYR A 446 -11.36 -3.83 50.24
N ASP A 447 -10.62 -2.83 50.77
CA ASP A 447 -9.30 -2.41 50.30
C ASP A 447 -9.27 -2.15 48.78
N ALA A 448 -10.28 -1.43 48.30
CA ALA A 448 -10.43 -1.13 46.88
C ALA A 448 -9.55 0.04 46.48
N GLN A 449 -8.78 -0.13 45.40
CA GLN A 449 -7.88 0.87 44.84
C GLN A 449 -8.50 1.57 43.61
N GLY A 450 -9.58 1.02 43.07
CA GLY A 450 -10.43 1.66 42.08
C GLY A 450 -11.91 1.45 42.38
N PHE A 451 -12.73 2.41 41.97
CA PHE A 451 -14.17 2.42 42.19
C PHE A 451 -14.92 2.90 40.95
N GLY A 452 -16.09 2.31 40.71
CA GLY A 452 -16.96 2.75 39.63
C GLY A 452 -18.44 2.58 39.94
N VAL A 453 -19.24 3.49 39.41
CA VAL A 453 -20.71 3.39 39.43
C VAL A 453 -21.21 3.18 38.01
N MET A 454 -22.03 2.15 37.81
CA MET A 454 -22.69 1.85 36.54
C MET A 454 -24.20 2.03 36.69
N THR A 455 -24.83 2.89 35.88
CA THR A 455 -26.24 3.22 36.04
C THR A 455 -26.95 3.49 34.72
N SER A 456 -28.21 3.07 34.61
CA SER A 456 -29.06 3.28 33.43
C SER A 456 -29.67 4.70 33.35
N ALA A 457 -29.08 5.67 34.05
CA ALA A 457 -29.54 7.06 34.10
C ALA A 457 -28.34 8.01 34.14
N PRO A 458 -28.52 9.31 33.84
CA PRO A 458 -27.49 10.30 34.07
C PRO A 458 -27.10 10.37 35.54
N ILE A 459 -25.80 10.53 35.80
CA ILE A 459 -25.26 10.83 37.14
C ILE A 459 -25.33 12.34 37.32
N ASP A 460 -25.89 12.81 38.45
CA ASP A 460 -25.93 14.25 38.71
C ASP A 460 -24.62 14.79 39.30
N ALA A 461 -24.46 16.11 39.21
CA ALA A 461 -23.26 16.80 39.69
C ALA A 461 -22.99 16.53 41.18
N THR A 462 -24.03 16.42 42.01
CA THR A 462 -23.87 16.18 43.45
C THR A 462 -23.24 14.84 43.76
N LEU A 463 -23.53 13.83 42.95
CA LEU A 463 -22.91 12.52 43.08
C LEU A 463 -21.46 12.53 42.58
N TYR A 464 -21.17 13.20 41.46
CA TYR A 464 -19.79 13.38 41.01
C TYR A 464 -18.94 14.07 42.08
N ASP A 465 -19.38 15.21 42.61
CA ASP A 465 -18.68 15.94 43.66
C ASP A 465 -18.43 15.07 44.91
N LYS A 466 -19.41 14.24 45.28
CA LYS A 466 -19.28 13.30 46.41
C LYS A 466 -18.23 12.22 46.12
N LEU A 467 -18.29 11.59 44.95
CA LEU A 467 -17.37 10.52 44.56
C LEU A 467 -15.94 11.03 44.45
N ASP A 468 -15.75 12.17 43.78
CA ASP A 468 -14.45 12.82 43.62
C ASP A 468 -13.83 13.17 44.98
N SER A 469 -14.64 13.72 45.90
CA SER A 469 -14.20 14.04 47.27
C SER A 469 -13.81 12.79 48.08
N ILE A 470 -14.59 11.71 47.98
CA ILE A 470 -14.34 10.47 48.73
C ILE A 470 -13.11 9.74 48.20
N CYS A 471 -12.99 9.62 46.87
CA CYS A 471 -11.96 8.82 46.22
C CYS A 471 -10.62 9.55 46.17
N SER A 472 -10.61 10.86 45.89
CA SER A 472 -9.38 11.66 45.89
C SER A 472 -8.71 11.66 47.27
N LYS A 473 -9.49 11.73 48.36
CA LYS A 473 -8.96 11.64 49.74
C LYS A 473 -8.32 10.30 50.07
N ARG A 474 -8.73 9.23 49.38
CA ARG A 474 -8.30 7.84 49.64
C ARG A 474 -7.29 7.33 48.60
N GLY A 475 -6.94 8.14 47.60
CA GLY A 475 -6.10 7.71 46.48
C GLY A 475 -6.74 6.61 45.62
N VAL A 476 -8.08 6.54 45.62
CA VAL A 476 -8.85 5.56 44.85
C VAL A 476 -9.16 6.13 43.47
N GLU A 477 -8.93 5.35 42.43
CA GLU A 477 -9.20 5.76 41.06
C GLU A 477 -10.70 5.61 40.71
N LEU A 478 -11.23 6.52 39.89
CA LEU A 478 -12.66 6.53 39.54
C LEU A 478 -12.90 6.16 38.07
N MET A 479 -13.90 5.32 37.82
CA MET A 479 -14.41 4.99 36.48
C MET A 479 -15.92 4.79 36.52
N ASN A 480 -16.69 5.77 36.06
CA ASN A 480 -18.15 5.74 36.10
C ASN A 480 -18.73 5.50 34.70
N PHE A 481 -19.84 4.78 34.65
CA PHE A 481 -20.63 4.54 33.45
C PHE A 481 -22.06 5.04 33.69
N SER A 482 -22.39 6.21 33.16
CA SER A 482 -23.77 6.66 33.08
C SER A 482 -24.48 6.00 31.90
N VAL A 483 -25.77 6.30 31.73
CA VAL A 483 -26.53 5.85 30.56
C VAL A 483 -25.81 6.15 29.23
N LEU A 484 -25.08 7.27 29.15
CA LEU A 484 -24.40 7.69 27.92
C LEU A 484 -23.20 6.79 27.59
N GLU A 485 -22.39 6.44 28.58
CA GLU A 485 -21.26 5.52 28.38
C GLU A 485 -21.76 4.10 28.08
N LEU A 486 -22.78 3.64 28.80
CA LEU A 486 -23.37 2.32 28.56
C LEU A 486 -23.98 2.20 27.15
N GLU A 487 -24.70 3.23 26.70
CA GLU A 487 -25.26 3.26 25.34
C GLU A 487 -24.18 3.23 24.26
N ARG A 488 -23.03 3.89 24.48
CA ARG A 488 -21.88 3.83 23.56
C ARG A 488 -21.24 2.46 23.51
N VAL A 489 -21.08 1.79 24.65
CA VAL A 489 -20.53 0.42 24.69
C VAL A 489 -21.47 -0.54 23.96
N LEU A 490 -22.77 -0.47 24.24
CA LEU A 490 -23.79 -1.30 23.59
C LEU A 490 -23.95 -1.02 22.09
N TYR A 491 -23.67 0.21 21.64
CA TYR A 491 -23.66 0.54 20.21
C TYR A 491 -22.53 -0.19 19.47
N CYS A 492 -21.38 -0.40 20.12
CA CYS A 492 -20.22 -1.05 19.51
C CYS A 492 -20.21 -2.59 19.66
N ASP A 493 -21.07 -3.16 20.51
CA ASP A 493 -21.09 -4.59 20.82
C ASP A 493 -22.47 -5.22 20.51
N ASP A 494 -22.62 -5.71 19.28
CA ASP A 494 -23.85 -6.33 18.78
C ASP A 494 -24.27 -7.58 19.58
N ILE A 495 -23.31 -8.31 20.16
CA ILE A 495 -23.59 -9.54 20.93
C ILE A 495 -24.25 -9.19 22.25
N LEU A 496 -23.70 -8.22 22.99
CA LEU A 496 -24.30 -7.75 24.23
C LEU A 496 -25.66 -7.11 23.98
N ARG A 497 -25.78 -6.33 22.90
CA ARG A 497 -27.05 -5.72 22.52
C ARG A 497 -28.14 -6.76 22.26
N TYR A 498 -27.83 -7.79 21.47
CA TYR A 498 -28.76 -8.86 21.17
C TYR A 498 -29.15 -9.65 22.44
N ARG A 499 -28.18 -9.98 23.29
CA ARG A 499 -28.41 -10.76 24.52
C ARG A 499 -29.37 -10.10 25.49
N TYR A 500 -29.24 -8.79 25.72
CA TYR A 500 -30.01 -8.08 26.76
C TYR A 500 -31.23 -7.33 26.23
N PHE A 501 -31.26 -6.95 24.95
CA PHE A 501 -32.33 -6.14 24.38
C PHE A 501 -33.00 -6.77 23.14
N GLY A 502 -32.50 -7.91 22.65
CA GLY A 502 -33.07 -8.62 21.50
C GLY A 502 -32.97 -7.86 20.17
N LYS A 503 -32.00 -6.96 20.02
CA LYS A 503 -31.83 -6.05 18.87
C LYS A 503 -30.46 -6.14 18.22
#